data_AF-B4JWP7-F1
#
_entry.id   AF-B4JWP7-F1
#
_cell.length_a   1.000
_cell.length_b   1.000
_cell.length_c   1.000
_cell.angle_alpha   90.00
_cell.angle_beta   90.00
_cell.angle_gamma   90.00
#
_symmetry.space_group_name_H-M   'P 1'
#
loop_
_entity.id
_entity.type
_entity.pdbx_description
1 polymer ?
#
loop_
_entity_poly.entity_id
_entity_poly.type
_entity_poly.pdbx_seq_one_letter_code
_entity_poly.pdbx_strand_id
1 'polypeptide(L)'
;MCVGKWTCPFGATTTRLRLLCLCGLLISIYSLYVKIQLDHDENYAALCDLAESVSCTAVFKSDYGRGFGLTQLIVGESNDYLNPPNGFIGIVFYTLLFLTSFYERRWLCQLQLLAAILTLLLCVYLGALLLLVLYDCCVVCVLIYLVHILLFLEIYGRYKRNYHIATNKTATE
;
A
#
# COMPACT_ATOMS: atom_id res chain seq x y z
N MET A 1 -5.31 -26.54 35.65
CA MET A 1 -5.26 -25.07 35.57
C MET A 1 -4.51 -24.69 34.30
N CYS A 2 -5.23 -24.34 33.22
CA CYS A 2 -4.61 -23.81 32.00
C CYS A 2 -5.23 -22.44 31.70
N VAL A 3 -4.39 -21.43 31.93
CA VAL A 3 -4.19 -20.17 31.22
C VAL A 3 -5.43 -19.46 30.68
N GLY A 4 -5.65 -18.28 31.26
CA GLY A 4 -6.76 -17.38 30.98
C GLY A 4 -6.91 -16.99 29.52
N LYS A 5 -8.18 -16.85 29.16
CA LYS A 5 -8.79 -15.96 28.16
C LYS A 5 -7.79 -15.05 27.43
N TRP A 6 -7.23 -15.53 26.33
CA TRP A 6 -6.82 -14.69 25.21
C TRP A 6 -7.94 -14.67 24.16
N THR A 7 -9.15 -14.31 24.57
CA THR A 7 -10.22 -13.95 23.63
C THR A 7 -9.98 -12.52 23.16
N CYS A 8 -8.88 -12.28 22.43
CA CYS A 8 -8.89 -11.18 21.48
C CYS A 8 -9.95 -11.56 20.44
N PRO A 9 -10.96 -10.72 20.16
CA PRO A 9 -12.01 -11.08 19.22
C PRO A 9 -11.33 -11.31 17.86
N PHE A 10 -11.29 -12.58 17.47
CA PHE A 10 -10.70 -13.07 16.24
C PHE A 10 -11.18 -12.28 15.00
N GLY A 11 -12.39 -11.71 15.08
CA GLY A 11 -13.00 -10.85 14.07
C GLY A 11 -12.59 -9.37 14.05
N ALA A 12 -12.01 -8.80 15.11
CA ALA A 12 -11.72 -7.36 15.16
C ALA A 12 -10.48 -6.98 14.34
N THR A 13 -9.40 -7.75 14.45
CA THR A 13 -8.15 -7.51 13.69
C THR A 13 -8.34 -7.72 12.17
N THR A 14 -9.14 -8.72 11.79
CA THR A 14 -9.41 -9.03 10.38
C THR A 14 -10.34 -8.00 9.75
N THR A 15 -11.32 -7.49 10.50
CA THR A 15 -12.18 -6.38 10.04
C THR A 15 -11.37 -5.09 9.83
N ARG A 16 -10.47 -4.74 10.77
CA ARG A 16 -9.57 -3.58 10.62
C ARG A 16 -8.70 -3.66 9.37
N LEU A 17 -8.06 -4.81 9.15
CA LEU A 17 -7.28 -5.05 7.93
C LEU A 17 -8.10 -4.84 6.66
N ARG A 18 -9.32 -5.38 6.60
CA ARG A 18 -10.23 -5.23 5.44
C ARG A 18 -10.60 -3.77 5.19
N LEU A 19 -10.93 -3.02 6.24
CA LEU A 19 -11.25 -1.60 6.13
C LEU A 19 -10.07 -0.81 5.59
N LEU A 20 -8.86 -1.07 6.10
CA LEU A 20 -7.63 -0.45 5.59
C LEU A 20 -7.38 -0.78 4.11
N CYS A 21 -7.61 -2.02 3.69
CA CYS A 21 -7.52 -2.39 2.27
C CYS A 21 -8.54 -1.62 1.41
N LEU A 22 -9.78 -1.47 1.88
CA LEU A 22 -10.81 -0.70 1.16
C LEU A 22 -10.45 0.79 1.08
N CYS A 23 -9.98 1.37 2.18
CA CYS A 23 -9.48 2.75 2.19
C CYS A 23 -8.32 2.93 1.20
N GLY A 24 -7.32 2.03 1.24
CA GLY A 24 -6.21 2.03 0.30
C GLY A 24 -6.66 1.92 -1.16
N LEU A 25 -7.61 1.02 -1.43
CA LEU A 25 -8.17 0.82 -2.77
C LEU A 25 -8.85 2.09 -3.29
N LEU A 26 -9.67 2.76 -2.47
CA LEU A 26 -10.33 4.02 -2.85
C LEU A 26 -9.31 5.13 -3.15
N ILE A 27 -8.28 5.26 -2.33
CA ILE A 27 -7.21 6.25 -2.55
C ILE A 27 -6.43 5.92 -3.83
N SER A 28 -6.16 4.64 -4.11
CA SER A 28 -5.50 4.21 -5.35
C SER A 28 -6.36 4.43 -6.61
N ILE A 29 -7.67 4.22 -6.52
CA ILE A 29 -8.61 4.56 -7.60
C ILE A 29 -8.58 6.06 -7.88
N TYR A 30 -8.62 6.89 -6.84
CA TYR A 30 -8.52 8.34 -6.99
C TYR A 30 -7.18 8.77 -7.60
N SER A 31 -6.07 8.18 -7.14
CA SER A 31 -4.74 8.42 -7.73
C SER A 31 -4.68 8.04 -9.21
N LEU A 32 -5.27 6.91 -9.60
CA LEU A 32 -5.36 6.49 -10.99
C LEU A 32 -6.23 7.46 -11.81
N TYR A 33 -7.38 7.87 -11.27
CA TYR A 33 -8.26 8.85 -11.92
C TYR A 33 -7.54 10.17 -12.20
N VAL A 34 -6.86 10.73 -11.20
CA VAL A 34 -6.06 11.95 -11.36
C VAL A 34 -4.98 11.75 -12.43
N LYS A 35 -4.26 10.62 -12.41
CA LYS A 35 -3.23 10.35 -13.41
C LYS A 35 -3.78 10.23 -14.83
N ILE A 36 -4.90 9.54 -15.03
CA ILE A 36 -5.55 9.42 -16.34
C ILE A 36 -5.99 10.81 -16.85
N GLN A 37 -6.55 11.63 -15.97
CA GLN A 37 -6.99 12.97 -16.35
C GLN A 37 -5.81 13.86 -16.74
N LEU A 38 -4.69 13.76 -16.03
CA LEU A 38 -3.45 14.47 -16.34
C LEU A 38 -2.80 14.00 -17.65
N ASP A 39 -2.87 12.69 -17.93
CA ASP A 39 -2.36 12.13 -19.19
C ASP A 39 -3.24 12.55 -20.40
N HIS A 40 -4.50 12.94 -20.17
CA HIS A 40 -5.41 13.43 -21.22
C HIS A 40 -5.40 14.96 -21.37
N ASP A 41 -5.26 15.70 -20.27
CA ASP A 41 -5.18 17.16 -20.25
C ASP A 41 -4.07 17.62 -19.28
N GLU A 42 -2.95 18.06 -19.84
CA GLU A 42 -1.83 18.56 -19.06
C GLU A 42 -2.18 19.81 -18.25
N ASN A 43 -3.25 20.54 -18.57
CA ASN A 43 -3.70 21.69 -17.79
C ASN A 43 -4.65 21.32 -16.66
N TYR A 44 -4.98 20.04 -16.49
CA TYR A 44 -5.81 19.59 -15.37
C TYR A 44 -5.10 19.83 -14.03
N ALA A 45 -5.84 20.38 -13.07
CA ALA A 45 -5.43 20.55 -11.67
C ALA A 45 -6.25 19.60 -10.79
N ALA A 46 -5.55 18.77 -10.00
CA ALA A 46 -6.20 17.82 -9.11
C ALA A 46 -6.90 18.53 -7.94
N LEU A 47 -8.02 17.96 -7.50
CA LEU A 47 -8.76 18.44 -6.31
C LEU A 47 -7.92 18.41 -5.02
N CYS A 48 -6.84 17.63 -4.97
CA CYS A 48 -5.92 17.58 -3.83
C CYS A 48 -4.74 18.55 -3.93
N ASP A 49 -4.74 19.47 -4.90
CA ASP A 49 -3.84 20.63 -4.90
C ASP A 49 -4.38 21.68 -3.92
N LEU A 50 -3.77 21.78 -2.74
CA LEU A 50 -4.24 22.64 -1.65
C LEU A 50 -3.47 23.97 -1.54
N ALA A 51 -2.25 24.00 -2.04
CA ALA A 51 -1.36 25.16 -2.05
C ALA A 51 -0.25 24.96 -3.11
N GLU A 52 0.51 26.02 -3.39
CA GLU A 52 1.58 26.03 -4.38
C GLU A 52 2.70 25.01 -4.09
N SER A 53 2.92 24.64 -2.82
CA SER A 53 3.86 23.60 -2.38
C SER A 53 3.19 22.28 -1.93
N VAL A 54 1.86 22.17 -2.12
CA VAL A 54 1.05 21.00 -1.75
C VAL A 54 0.28 20.57 -3.00
N SER A 55 1.02 20.03 -3.98
CA SER A 55 0.45 19.58 -5.25
C SER A 55 0.58 18.07 -5.46
N CYS A 56 -0.57 17.40 -5.57
CA CYS A 56 -0.62 16.05 -6.09
C CYS A 56 -0.32 16.01 -7.59
N THR A 57 -0.71 17.06 -8.30
CA THR A 57 -0.56 17.17 -9.75
C THR A 57 0.90 17.12 -10.17
N ALA A 58 1.77 17.91 -9.51
CA ALA A 58 3.22 17.88 -9.76
C ALA A 58 3.81 16.47 -9.60
N VAL A 59 3.39 15.76 -8.54
CA VAL A 59 3.87 14.42 -8.24
C VAL A 59 3.41 13.39 -9.27
N PHE A 60 2.14 13.42 -9.67
CA PHE A 60 1.61 12.48 -10.67
C PHE A 60 2.04 12.80 -12.11
N LYS A 61 2.45 14.04 -12.41
CA LYS A 61 3.08 14.40 -13.68
C LYS A 61 4.52 13.91 -13.79
N SER A 62 5.25 13.82 -12.68
CA SER A 62 6.64 13.36 -12.67
C SER A 62 6.81 11.91 -13.15
N ASP A 63 8.04 11.54 -13.52
CA ASP A 63 8.42 10.16 -13.89
C ASP A 63 8.11 9.14 -12.78
N TYR A 64 8.10 9.60 -11.53
CA TYR A 64 7.78 8.77 -10.37
C TYR A 64 6.29 8.43 -10.26
N GLY A 65 5.41 9.10 -11.02
CA GLY A 65 3.96 8.85 -11.07
C GLY A 65 3.57 7.54 -11.78
N ARG A 66 4.50 6.95 -12.55
CA ARG A 66 4.35 5.65 -13.20
C ARG A 66 5.46 4.69 -12.77
N GLY A 67 5.09 3.46 -12.45
CA GLY A 67 6.00 2.39 -12.02
C GLY A 67 7.06 2.80 -10.99
N PHE A 68 6.74 3.77 -10.13
CA PHE A 68 7.62 4.34 -9.12
C PHE A 68 8.94 4.91 -9.65
N GLY A 69 9.04 5.24 -10.94
CA GLY A 69 10.29 5.66 -11.61
C GLY A 69 11.33 4.55 -11.79
N LEU A 70 11.00 3.29 -11.42
CA LEU A 70 11.92 2.14 -11.50
C LEU A 70 11.70 1.32 -12.77
N THR A 71 10.47 1.26 -13.26
CA THR A 71 10.09 0.55 -14.49
C THR A 71 10.82 1.09 -15.72
N GLN A 72 11.00 2.40 -15.81
CA GLN A 72 11.71 3.06 -16.90
C GLN A 72 13.19 2.62 -16.97
N LEU A 73 13.84 2.44 -15.81
CA LEU A 73 15.25 2.03 -15.71
C LEU A 73 15.48 0.57 -16.12
N ILE A 74 14.47 -0.29 -15.96
CA ILE A 74 14.59 -1.74 -16.19
C ILE A 74 14.13 -2.14 -17.60
N VAL A 75 13.15 -1.42 -18.17
CA VAL A 75 12.43 -1.89 -19.36
C VAL A 75 12.51 -0.94 -20.56
N GLY A 76 12.93 0.31 -20.36
CA GLY A 76 12.95 1.34 -21.40
C GLY A 76 11.55 1.90 -21.71
N GLU A 77 11.52 3.06 -22.38
CA GLU A 77 10.32 3.90 -22.57
C GLU A 77 9.21 3.29 -23.45
N SER A 78 9.47 2.18 -24.15
CA SER A 78 8.69 1.78 -25.32
C SER A 78 7.43 0.94 -25.07
N ASN A 79 7.09 0.60 -23.81
CA ASN A 79 5.93 -0.25 -23.51
C ASN A 79 5.10 0.25 -22.32
N ASP A 80 3.93 0.85 -22.60
CA ASP A 80 2.97 1.30 -21.59
C ASP A 80 2.52 0.22 -20.61
N TYR A 81 2.42 -1.04 -21.06
CA TYR A 81 2.10 -2.19 -20.20
C TYR A 81 3.15 -2.42 -19.10
N LEU A 82 4.40 -2.05 -19.37
CA LEU A 82 5.52 -2.23 -18.44
C LEU A 82 5.78 -0.96 -17.61
N ASN A 83 5.03 0.12 -17.85
CA ASN A 83 5.08 1.35 -17.08
C ASN A 83 3.68 1.80 -16.60
N PRO A 84 2.97 0.98 -15.80
CA PRO A 84 1.63 1.31 -15.35
C PRO A 84 1.64 2.48 -14.35
N PRO A 85 0.58 3.29 -14.30
CA PRO A 85 0.37 4.28 -13.25
C PRO A 85 0.44 3.65 -11.85
N ASN A 86 1.04 4.37 -10.89
CA ASN A 86 1.16 3.86 -9.52
C ASN A 86 -0.19 3.50 -8.89
N GLY A 87 -1.23 4.29 -9.20
CA GLY A 87 -2.60 4.02 -8.76
C GLY A 87 -3.11 2.65 -9.21
N PHE A 88 -2.76 2.19 -10.42
CA PHE A 88 -3.12 0.87 -10.91
C PHE A 88 -2.42 -0.24 -10.12
N ILE A 89 -1.12 -0.09 -9.86
CA ILE A 89 -0.35 -1.04 -9.03
C ILE A 89 -0.98 -1.14 -7.62
N GLY A 90 -1.36 0.00 -7.04
CA GLY A 90 -2.06 0.06 -5.76
C GLY A 90 -3.41 -0.67 -5.78
N ILE A 91 -4.23 -0.48 -6.81
CA ILE A 91 -5.52 -1.19 -6.96
C ILE A 91 -5.30 -2.71 -6.94
N VAL A 92 -4.34 -3.22 -7.71
CA VAL A 92 -4.02 -4.65 -7.75
C VAL A 92 -3.57 -5.14 -6.37
N PHE A 93 -2.65 -4.41 -5.74
CA PHE A 93 -2.14 -4.73 -4.41
C PHE A 93 -3.26 -4.81 -3.36
N TYR A 94 -4.06 -3.76 -3.20
CA TYR A 94 -5.12 -3.71 -2.19
C TYR A 94 -6.23 -4.72 -2.46
N THR A 95 -6.55 -4.99 -3.72
CA THR A 95 -7.53 -6.02 -4.09
C THR A 95 -7.04 -7.41 -3.69
N LEU A 96 -5.79 -7.77 -4.05
CA LEU A 96 -5.20 -9.05 -3.67
C LEU A 96 -5.07 -9.19 -2.14
N LEU A 97 -4.68 -8.12 -1.44
CA LEU A 97 -4.57 -8.12 0.00
C LEU A 97 -5.94 -8.28 0.67
N PHE A 98 -6.98 -7.63 0.15
CA PHE A 98 -8.36 -7.79 0.61
C PHE A 98 -8.86 -9.23 0.42
N LEU A 99 -8.70 -9.81 -0.77
CA LEU A 99 -9.12 -11.18 -1.07
C LEU A 99 -8.37 -12.21 -0.21
N THR A 100 -7.06 -12.05 -0.05
CA THR A 100 -6.25 -12.95 0.80
C THR A 100 -6.52 -12.77 2.30
N SER A 101 -7.11 -11.64 2.72
CA SER A 101 -7.49 -11.42 4.13
C SER A 101 -8.54 -12.41 4.65
N PHE A 102 -9.33 -13.02 3.76
CA PHE A 102 -10.34 -14.03 4.13
C PHE A 102 -9.74 -15.39 4.48
N TYR A 103 -8.49 -15.64 4.09
CA TYR A 103 -7.81 -16.92 4.29
C TYR A 103 -6.76 -16.81 5.39
N GLU A 104 -6.69 -17.81 6.27
CA GLU A 104 -5.75 -17.87 7.41
C GLU A 104 -4.68 -18.95 7.22
N ARG A 105 -4.13 -19.05 6.01
CA ARG A 105 -3.02 -19.96 5.74
C ARG A 105 -1.71 -19.33 6.14
N ARG A 106 -0.80 -20.13 6.73
CA ARG A 106 0.52 -19.66 7.22
C ARG A 106 1.36 -19.03 6.11
N TRP A 107 1.42 -19.66 4.94
CA TRP A 107 2.15 -19.17 3.78
C TRP A 107 1.56 -17.84 3.27
N LEU A 108 0.22 -17.70 3.23
CA LEU A 108 -0.42 -16.44 2.86
C LEU A 108 -0.07 -15.32 3.84
N CYS A 109 -0.06 -15.58 5.15
CA CYS A 109 0.33 -14.57 6.13
C CYS A 109 1.80 -14.14 5.98
N GLN A 110 2.70 -15.07 5.62
CA GLN A 110 4.10 -14.75 5.31
C GLN A 110 4.22 -13.88 4.06
N LEU A 111 3.49 -14.22 2.99
CA LEU A 111 3.47 -13.41 1.76
C LEU A 111 2.89 -12.02 2.01
N GLN A 112 1.80 -11.91 2.77
CA GLN A 112 1.22 -10.63 3.16
C GLN A 112 2.21 -9.77 3.95
N LEU A 113 2.95 -10.39 4.89
CA LEU A 113 3.97 -9.68 5.67
C LEU A 113 5.13 -9.21 4.78
N LEU A 114 5.63 -10.07 3.89
CA LEU A 114 6.68 -9.71 2.95
C LEU A 114 6.25 -8.55 2.07
N ALA A 115 5.03 -8.61 1.51
CA ALA A 115 4.48 -7.54 0.69
C ALA A 115 4.30 -6.23 1.48
N ALA A 116 3.88 -6.29 2.75
CA ALA A 116 3.77 -5.13 3.63
C ALA A 116 5.15 -4.50 3.93
N ILE A 117 6.19 -5.30 4.14
CA ILE A 117 7.56 -4.80 4.33
C ILE A 117 8.06 -4.12 3.05
N LEU A 118 7.91 -4.76 1.89
CA LEU A 118 8.36 -4.22 0.62
C LEU A 118 7.65 -2.90 0.28
N THR A 119 6.34 -2.81 0.49
CA THR A 119 5.58 -1.58 0.26
C THR A 119 5.95 -0.48 1.26
N LEU A 120 6.30 -0.81 2.51
CA LEU A 120 6.79 0.18 3.47
C LEU A 120 8.17 0.73 3.07
N LEU A 121 9.08 -0.12 2.60
CA LEU A 121 10.37 0.31 2.04
C LEU A 121 10.17 1.22 0.82
N LEU A 122 9.21 0.87 -0.05
CA LEU A 122 8.83 1.69 -1.19
C LEU A 122 8.24 3.05 -0.76
N CYS A 123 7.45 3.11 0.32
CA CYS A 123 6.96 4.38 0.88
C CYS A 123 8.11 5.26 1.38
N VAL A 124 9.13 4.68 2.02
CA VAL A 124 10.34 5.41 2.45
C VAL A 124 11.08 5.97 1.24
N TYR A 125 11.26 5.16 0.19
CA TYR A 125 11.90 5.59 -1.06
C TYR A 125 11.14 6.76 -1.72
N LEU A 126 9.83 6.60 -1.93
CA LEU A 126 9.02 7.65 -2.55
C LEU A 126 8.96 8.90 -1.67
N GLY A 127 8.85 8.75 -0.35
CA GLY A 127 8.89 9.86 0.59
C GLY A 127 10.21 10.63 0.53
N ALA A 128 11.34 9.93 0.37
CA ALA A 128 12.64 10.57 0.16
C ALA A 128 12.68 11.35 -1.17
N LEU A 129 12.11 10.80 -2.25
CA LEU A 129 12.00 11.51 -3.53
C LEU A 129 11.12 12.77 -3.44
N LEU A 130 9.98 12.69 -2.75
CA LEU A 130 9.09 13.84 -2.52
C LEU A 130 9.83 14.98 -1.81
N LEU A 131 10.63 14.67 -0.78
CA LEU A 131 11.34 15.67 0.02
C LEU A 131 12.62 16.21 -0.62
N LEU A 132 13.38 15.35 -1.33
CA LEU A 132 14.72 15.69 -1.81
C LEU A 132 14.76 16.07 -3.30
N VAL A 133 13.80 15.60 -4.10
CA VAL A 133 13.77 15.80 -5.55
C VAL A 133 12.65 16.73 -5.96
N LEU A 134 11.41 16.43 -5.55
CA LEU A 134 10.25 17.23 -5.97
C LEU A 134 10.03 18.48 -5.09
N TYR A 135 10.43 18.45 -3.82
CA TYR A 135 10.19 19.52 -2.85
C TYR A 135 8.69 19.85 -2.65
N ASP A 136 7.81 18.88 -2.92
CA ASP A 136 6.35 19.02 -2.83
C ASP A 136 5.76 18.11 -1.74
N CYS A 137 4.66 18.55 -1.13
CA CYS A 137 3.91 17.73 -0.18
C CYS A 137 2.63 17.16 -0.82
N CYS A 138 2.63 15.87 -1.17
CA CYS A 138 1.47 15.18 -1.73
C CYS A 138 0.58 14.58 -0.62
N VAL A 139 -0.60 15.16 -0.38
CA VAL A 139 -1.55 14.67 0.64
C VAL A 139 -1.98 13.23 0.35
N VAL A 140 -2.29 12.89 -0.90
CA VAL A 140 -2.67 11.52 -1.30
C VAL A 140 -1.57 10.52 -0.98
N CYS A 141 -0.31 10.90 -1.21
CA CYS A 141 0.85 10.06 -0.95
C CYS A 141 1.03 9.84 0.55
N VAL A 142 0.93 10.90 1.36
CA VAL A 142 0.96 10.82 2.82
C VAL A 142 -0.15 9.90 3.35
N LEU A 143 -1.37 10.01 2.83
CA LEU A 143 -2.47 9.12 3.20
C LEU A 143 -2.14 7.65 2.88
N ILE A 144 -1.58 7.38 1.69
CA ILE A 144 -1.12 6.03 1.32
C ILE A 144 -0.03 5.53 2.27
N TYR A 145 0.90 6.39 2.69
CA TYR A 145 1.97 6.00 3.62
C TYR A 145 1.41 5.63 4.99
N LEU A 146 0.46 6.42 5.50
CA LEU A 146 -0.25 6.10 6.73
C LEU A 146 -1.00 4.77 6.63
N VAL A 147 -1.71 4.54 5.52
CA VAL A 147 -2.40 3.26 5.27
C VAL A 147 -1.42 2.09 5.28
N HIS A 148 -0.25 2.21 4.64
CA HIS A 148 0.76 1.14 4.62
C HIS A 148 1.36 0.85 6.01
N ILE A 149 1.61 1.87 6.83
CA ILE A 149 2.05 1.70 8.21
C ILE A 149 0.99 0.93 9.01
N LEU A 150 -0.28 1.34 8.92
CA LEU A 150 -1.38 0.68 9.63
C LEU A 150 -1.57 -0.78 9.15
N LEU A 151 -1.49 -1.02 7.83
CA LEU A 151 -1.55 -2.37 7.26
C LEU A 151 -0.42 -3.26 7.78
N PHE A 152 0.81 -2.74 7.83
CA PHE A 152 1.94 -3.48 8.37
C PHE A 152 1.70 -3.88 9.82
N LEU A 153 1.19 -2.98 10.66
CA LEU A 153 0.88 -3.28 12.06
C LEU A 153 -0.17 -4.39 12.21
N GLU A 154 -1.26 -4.34 11.44
CA GLU A 154 -2.30 -5.38 11.48
C GLU A 154 -1.77 -6.73 10.99
N ILE A 155 -1.03 -6.74 9.88
CA ILE A 155 -0.47 -7.96 9.27
C ILE A 155 0.60 -8.58 10.19
N TYR A 156 1.47 -7.76 10.79
CA TYR A 156 2.47 -8.20 11.74
C TYR A 156 1.83 -8.82 12.99
N GLY A 157 0.78 -8.18 13.53
CA GLY A 157 0.00 -8.73 14.63
C GLY A 157 -0.63 -10.09 14.30
N ARG A 158 -1.20 -10.22 13.09
CA ARG A 158 -1.74 -11.49 12.57
C ARG A 158 -0.66 -12.56 12.43
N TYR A 159 0.50 -12.20 11.88
CA TYR A 159 1.65 -13.11 11.72
C TYR A 159 2.14 -13.63 13.07
N LYS A 160 2.36 -12.75 14.05
CA LYS A 160 2.82 -13.13 15.39
C LYS A 160 1.86 -14.10 16.07
N ARG A 161 0.55 -13.87 15.96
CA ARG A 161 -0.48 -14.77 16.48
C ARG A 161 -0.41 -16.15 15.84
N ASN A 162 -0.30 -16.22 14.52
CA ASN A 162 -0.20 -17.50 13.79
C ASN A 162 1.10 -18.25 14.09
N TYR A 163 2.20 -17.53 14.32
CA TYR A 163 3.48 -18.12 14.74
C TYR A 163 3.36 -18.77 16.12
N HIS A 164 2.80 -18.07 17.12
CA HIS A 164 2.62 -18.62 18.47
C HIS A 164 1.70 -19.85 18.51
N ILE A 165 0.63 -19.88 17.70
CA ILE A 165 -0.25 -21.06 17.62
C ILE A 165 0.50 -22.27 17.05
N ALA A 166 1.35 -22.06 16.03
CA ALA A 166 2.12 -23.13 15.43
C ALA A 166 3.17 -23.70 16.41
N THR A 167 3.88 -22.84 17.15
CA THR A 167 4.88 -23.28 18.14
C THR A 167 4.24 -24.02 19.32
N ASN A 168 3.06 -23.60 19.76
CA ASN A 168 2.37 -24.27 20.86
C ASN A 168 1.87 -25.67 20.47
N LYS A 169 1.43 -25.88 19.21
CA LYS A 169 1.04 -27.21 18.72
C LYS A 169 2.21 -28.19 18.68
N THR A 170 3.38 -27.74 18.20
CA THR A 170 4.59 -28.56 18.16
C THR A 170 5.17 -28.88 19.54
N ALA A 171 4.81 -28.13 20.58
CA ALA A 171 5.26 -28.39 21.95
C ALA A 171 4.34 -29.35 22.72
N THR A 172 3.16 -29.66 22.18
CA THR A 172 2.17 -30.58 22.77
C THR A 172 2.15 -31.97 22.13
N GLU A 173 2.92 -32.18 21.06
CA GLU A 173 3.15 -33.47 20.39
C GLU A 173 4.50 -34.05 20.83
#